data_AF-A0A857KP06-F1
#
_entry.id   AF-A0A857KP06-F1
#
_cell.length_a   1.000
_cell.length_b   1.000
_cell.length_c   1.000
_cell.angle_alpha   90.00
_cell.angle_beta   90.00
_cell.angle_gamma   90.00
#
_symmetry.space_group_name_H-M   'P 1'
#
loop_
_entity.id
_entity.type
_entity.pdbx_description
1 polymer ?
#
loop_
_entity_poly.entity_id
_entity_poly.type
_entity_poly.pdbx_seq_one_letter_code
_entity_poly.pdbx_strand_id
1 'polypeptide(L)'
;MTERGDGGFDLGDGQRPDPDIPSQAELDAEDMAELAKRSSADRDQTGLYPVRRGDPGPAPIPLVKHAVGCFWAAAVAGAICMVYGFLNLGTIKDLLYTRLLDGVRDDPGNAAPEDQISGISSTFPPVMLVLIAVFLAVEYLLLVNTAKHNSRGVRNVYLSVVVVHMMCIPIGIDLLFAYDGLSVVIVVLGWAQLVLLALSALCTLRKEVNDWLPAPNKVRPGTGFGRR
;
A
#
# COMPACT_ATOMS: atom_id res chain seq x y z
N MET A 1 -88.42 -1.61 -59.61
CA MET A 1 -89.26 -1.45 -58.41
C MET A 1 -88.51 -2.15 -57.28
N THR A 2 -87.56 -1.50 -56.57
CA THR A 2 -87.76 -0.72 -55.32
C THR A 2 -88.67 -1.46 -54.33
N GLU A 3 -88.19 -1.90 -53.16
CA GLU A 3 -87.90 -1.04 -51.99
C GLU A 3 -86.74 -1.51 -51.08
N ARG A 4 -86.35 -0.60 -50.17
CA ARG A 4 -85.16 -0.53 -49.31
C ARG A 4 -85.65 -0.28 -47.86
N GLY A 5 -84.88 -0.71 -46.86
CA GLY A 5 -85.01 -0.34 -45.42
C GLY A 5 -85.50 -1.51 -44.56
N ASP A 6 -85.01 -1.82 -43.36
CA ASP A 6 -84.14 -1.14 -42.39
C ASP A 6 -83.36 -2.24 -41.63
N GLY A 7 -82.11 -2.08 -41.21
CA GLY A 7 -81.76 -1.26 -40.05
C GLY A 7 -81.97 -2.05 -38.74
N GLY A 8 -81.10 -3.01 -38.46
CA GLY A 8 -81.10 -3.77 -37.21
C GLY A 8 -79.67 -4.05 -36.76
N PHE A 9 -79.08 -3.07 -36.09
CA PHE A 9 -77.83 -3.22 -35.34
C PHE A 9 -78.10 -4.15 -34.16
N ASP A 10 -77.58 -5.37 -34.21
CA ASP A 10 -77.60 -6.30 -33.08
C ASP A 10 -76.52 -5.87 -32.08
N LEU A 11 -76.86 -4.93 -31.22
CA LEU A 11 -76.09 -4.60 -30.03
C LEU A 11 -76.37 -5.67 -28.98
N GLY A 12 -75.67 -6.78 -29.11
CA GLY A 12 -75.56 -7.81 -28.09
C GLY A 12 -74.93 -7.25 -26.82
N ASP A 13 -75.76 -7.19 -25.78
CA ASP A 13 -75.52 -6.79 -24.40
C ASP A 13 -74.15 -7.17 -23.80
N GLY A 14 -73.62 -6.23 -23.01
CA GLY A 14 -73.00 -6.58 -21.72
C GLY A 14 -71.48 -6.68 -21.67
N GLN A 15 -70.75 -5.64 -22.06
CA GLN A 15 -69.38 -5.44 -21.59
C GLN A 15 -69.41 -5.19 -20.07
N ARG A 16 -69.41 -6.26 -19.28
CA ARG A 16 -69.07 -6.19 -17.85
C ARG A 16 -67.63 -5.67 -17.77
N PRO A 17 -67.30 -4.67 -16.94
CA PRO A 17 -65.91 -4.35 -16.68
C PRO A 17 -65.29 -5.59 -16.02
N ASP A 18 -64.32 -6.21 -16.68
CA ASP A 18 -63.49 -7.27 -16.08
C ASP A 18 -62.86 -6.69 -14.80
N PRO A 19 -63.12 -7.23 -13.59
CA PRO A 19 -62.73 -6.57 -12.35
C PRO A 19 -61.25 -6.71 -11.96
N ASP A 20 -60.41 -7.40 -12.74
CA ASP A 20 -59.09 -7.85 -12.25
C ASP A 20 -57.92 -7.53 -13.18
N ILE A 21 -58.02 -6.47 -14.00
CA ILE A 21 -56.85 -5.95 -14.73
C ILE A 21 -56.28 -4.78 -13.93
N PRO A 22 -55.09 -4.93 -13.31
CA PRO A 22 -54.48 -3.87 -12.52
C PRO A 22 -54.29 -2.61 -13.37
N SER A 23 -54.52 -1.46 -12.77
CA SER A 23 -54.25 -0.17 -13.42
C SER A 23 -52.74 -0.03 -13.70
N GLN A 24 -52.37 0.78 -14.71
CA GLN A 24 -50.94 1.02 -15.00
C GLN A 24 -50.16 1.54 -13.80
N ALA A 25 -50.81 2.29 -12.90
CA ALA A 25 -50.18 2.76 -11.68
C ALA A 25 -49.92 1.64 -10.66
N GLU A 26 -50.75 0.61 -10.62
CA GLU A 26 -50.55 -0.56 -9.76
C GLU A 26 -49.45 -1.47 -10.33
N LEU A 27 -49.41 -1.66 -11.65
CA LEU A 27 -48.32 -2.36 -12.35
C LEU A 27 -46.97 -1.66 -12.15
N ASP A 28 -46.92 -0.33 -12.29
CA ASP A 28 -45.69 0.44 -12.03
C ASP A 28 -45.27 0.37 -10.56
N ALA A 29 -46.22 0.34 -9.62
CA ALA A 29 -45.93 0.20 -8.19
C ALA A 29 -45.38 -1.20 -7.86
N GLU A 30 -45.91 -2.24 -8.50
CA GLU A 30 -45.43 -3.62 -8.38
C GLU A 30 -44.03 -3.78 -8.99
N ASP A 31 -43.78 -3.23 -10.18
CA ASP A 31 -42.47 -3.24 -10.83
C ASP A 31 -41.42 -2.47 -10.01
N MET A 32 -41.77 -1.30 -9.48
CA MET A 32 -40.89 -0.53 -8.61
C MET A 32 -40.64 -1.25 -7.28
N ALA A 33 -41.63 -1.95 -6.73
CA ALA A 33 -41.46 -2.79 -5.55
C ALA A 33 -40.58 -4.01 -5.83
N GLU A 34 -40.67 -4.60 -7.03
CA GLU A 34 -39.82 -5.72 -7.43
C GLU A 34 -38.37 -5.29 -7.68
N LEU A 35 -38.16 -4.13 -8.31
CA LEU A 35 -36.84 -3.51 -8.45
C LEU A 35 -36.24 -3.16 -7.08
N ALA A 36 -37.05 -2.68 -6.13
CA ALA A 36 -36.60 -2.41 -4.77
C ALA A 36 -36.20 -3.71 -4.03
N LYS A 37 -36.98 -4.80 -4.19
CA LYS A 37 -36.66 -6.12 -3.63
C LYS A 37 -35.40 -6.72 -4.24
N ARG A 38 -35.23 -6.62 -5.57
CA ARG A 38 -34.00 -7.05 -6.26
C ARG A 38 -32.80 -6.21 -5.84
N SER A 39 -32.95 -4.89 -5.72
CA SER A 39 -31.89 -4.00 -5.22
C SER A 39 -31.46 -4.33 -3.79
N SER A 40 -32.40 -4.71 -2.90
CA SER A 40 -32.05 -5.20 -1.56
C SER A 40 -31.38 -6.58 -1.58
N ALA A 41 -31.87 -7.50 -2.41
CA ALA A 41 -31.29 -8.84 -2.53
C ALA A 41 -29.90 -8.80 -3.19
N ASP A 42 -29.69 -7.93 -4.18
CA ASP A 42 -28.38 -7.64 -4.78
C ASP A 42 -27.46 -6.99 -3.76
N ARG A 43 -27.95 -6.06 -2.92
CA ARG A 43 -27.16 -5.42 -1.86
C ARG A 43 -26.71 -6.42 -0.79
N ASP A 44 -27.52 -7.43 -0.50
CA ASP A 44 -27.18 -8.55 0.39
C ASP A 44 -26.26 -9.59 -0.30
N GLN A 45 -26.46 -9.87 -1.60
CA GLN A 45 -25.58 -10.72 -2.41
C GLN A 45 -24.21 -10.09 -2.72
N THR A 46 -24.13 -8.75 -2.78
CA THR A 46 -22.88 -8.00 -2.85
C THR A 46 -22.00 -8.26 -1.61
N GLY A 47 -22.61 -8.70 -0.50
CA GLY A 47 -21.90 -9.17 0.69
C GLY A 47 -21.45 -10.64 0.61
N LEU A 48 -22.13 -11.49 -0.17
CA LEU A 48 -21.80 -12.92 -0.31
C LEU A 48 -20.72 -13.21 -1.35
N TYR A 49 -20.70 -12.45 -2.46
CA TYR A 49 -19.66 -12.57 -3.48
C TYR A 49 -18.96 -11.23 -3.65
N PRO A 50 -17.68 -11.09 -3.26
CA PRO A 50 -16.94 -9.88 -3.56
C PRO A 50 -16.94 -9.71 -5.08
N VAL A 51 -17.50 -8.60 -5.57
CA VAL A 51 -17.45 -8.22 -6.98
C VAL A 51 -16.00 -8.35 -7.43
N ARG A 52 -15.75 -9.23 -8.41
CA ARG A 52 -14.43 -9.38 -9.02
C ARG A 52 -14.08 -7.99 -9.55
N ARG A 53 -13.16 -7.29 -8.88
CA ARG A 53 -12.78 -5.93 -9.27
C ARG A 53 -12.46 -5.95 -10.75
N GLY A 54 -13.16 -5.12 -11.52
CA GLY A 54 -12.78 -4.82 -12.89
C GLY A 54 -11.34 -4.31 -12.92
N ASP A 55 -10.70 -4.40 -14.08
CA ASP A 55 -9.35 -3.90 -14.28
C ASP A 55 -9.24 -2.45 -13.74
N PRO A 56 -8.37 -2.19 -12.73
CA PRO A 56 -8.26 -0.87 -12.09
C PRO A 56 -7.71 0.21 -13.03
N GLY A 57 -7.39 -0.15 -14.28
CA GLY A 57 -6.78 0.74 -15.25
C GLY A 57 -5.29 0.92 -14.99
N PRO A 58 -4.62 1.75 -15.81
CA PRO A 58 -3.18 1.93 -15.72
C PRO A 58 -2.77 2.51 -14.35
N ALA A 59 -1.66 2.01 -13.82
CA ALA A 59 -1.12 2.50 -12.56
C ALA A 59 -0.75 3.99 -12.66
N PRO A 60 -1.03 4.79 -11.60
CA PRO A 60 -0.86 6.24 -11.63
C PRO A 60 0.61 6.65 -11.73
N ILE A 61 0.88 7.76 -12.42
CA ILE A 61 2.22 8.29 -12.69
C ILE A 61 3.06 8.48 -11.41
N PRO A 62 2.51 8.99 -10.28
CA PRO A 62 3.26 9.08 -9.04
C PRO A 62 3.81 7.77 -8.49
N LEU A 63 3.12 6.66 -8.74
CA LEU A 63 3.58 5.35 -8.29
C LEU A 63 4.67 4.79 -9.23
N VAL A 64 4.44 4.83 -10.54
CA VAL A 64 5.31 4.14 -11.51
C VAL A 64 6.54 4.95 -11.90
N LYS A 65 6.44 6.28 -11.90
CA LYS A 65 7.55 7.17 -12.30
C LYS A 65 8.19 7.88 -11.13
N HIS A 66 7.41 8.58 -10.31
CA HIS A 66 7.97 9.42 -9.25
C HIS A 66 8.52 8.59 -8.10
N ALA A 67 7.73 7.66 -7.55
CA ALA A 67 8.19 6.79 -6.46
C ALA A 67 9.37 5.91 -6.92
N VAL A 68 9.25 5.26 -8.08
CA VAL A 68 10.34 4.44 -8.64
C VAL A 68 11.59 5.27 -8.94
N GLY A 69 11.46 6.47 -9.49
CA GLY A 69 12.59 7.36 -9.76
C GLY A 69 13.31 7.80 -8.49
N CYS A 70 12.57 8.24 -7.47
CA CYS A 70 13.12 8.58 -6.16
C CYS A 70 13.78 7.37 -5.49
N PHE A 71 13.14 6.19 -5.58
CA PHE A 71 13.70 4.95 -5.07
C PHE A 71 15.03 4.59 -5.76
N TRP A 72 15.13 4.67 -7.08
CA TRP A 72 16.38 4.39 -7.79
C TRP A 72 17.48 5.38 -7.43
N ALA A 73 17.16 6.67 -7.29
CA ALA A 73 18.12 7.66 -6.83
C ALA A 73 18.63 7.32 -5.41
N ALA A 74 17.73 6.91 -4.51
CA ALA A 74 18.12 6.44 -3.19
C ALA A 74 18.96 5.16 -3.23
N ALA A 75 18.60 4.21 -4.09
CA ALA A 75 19.31 2.95 -4.25
C ALA A 75 20.74 3.16 -4.77
N VAL A 76 20.94 4.10 -5.70
CA VAL A 76 22.27 4.49 -6.16
C VAL A 76 23.09 5.10 -5.03
N ALA A 77 22.51 6.04 -4.27
CA ALA A 77 23.19 6.62 -3.11
C ALA A 77 23.58 5.55 -2.08
N GLY A 78 22.65 4.65 -1.74
CA GLY A 78 22.91 3.54 -0.82
C GLY A 78 23.92 2.53 -1.35
N ALA A 79 23.93 2.26 -2.65
CA ALA A 79 24.93 1.41 -3.27
C ALA A 79 26.33 2.03 -3.21
N ILE A 80 26.46 3.34 -3.42
CA ILE A 80 27.72 4.07 -3.26
C ILE A 80 28.19 3.98 -1.81
N CYS A 81 27.31 4.23 -0.83
CA CYS A 81 27.60 4.07 0.59
C CYS A 81 28.06 2.65 0.93
N MET A 82 27.37 1.64 0.40
CA MET A 82 27.70 0.23 0.61
C MET A 82 29.08 -0.13 0.05
N VAL A 83 29.35 0.22 -1.22
CA VAL A 83 30.64 -0.05 -1.87
C VAL A 83 31.77 0.67 -1.13
N TYR A 84 31.59 1.94 -0.79
CA TYR A 84 32.57 2.70 -0.02
C TYR A 84 32.83 2.06 1.36
N GLY A 85 31.78 1.60 2.04
CA GLY A 85 31.89 0.90 3.32
C GLY A 85 32.66 -0.43 3.22
N PHE A 86 32.45 -1.20 2.15
CA PHE A 86 33.23 -2.42 1.92
C PHE A 86 34.69 -2.14 1.58
N LEU A 87 34.98 -1.09 0.80
CA LEU A 87 36.34 -0.70 0.46
C LEU A 87 37.13 -0.23 1.69
N ASN A 88 36.47 0.45 2.64
CA ASN A 88 37.09 0.96 3.86
C ASN A 88 36.76 0.10 5.09
N LEU A 89 36.37 -1.16 4.89
CA LEU A 89 35.83 -1.99 5.96
C LEU A 89 36.83 -2.21 7.10
N GLY A 90 38.12 -2.37 6.78
CA GLY A 90 39.19 -2.51 7.78
C GLY A 90 39.27 -1.27 8.68
N THR A 91 39.35 -0.09 8.08
CA THR A 91 39.40 1.19 8.79
C THR A 91 38.15 1.42 9.65
N ILE A 92 36.95 1.10 9.14
CA ILE A 92 35.70 1.24 9.90
C ILE A 92 35.69 0.29 11.10
N LYS A 93 36.14 -0.95 10.95
CA LYS A 93 36.23 -1.92 12.05
C LYS A 93 37.15 -1.44 13.16
N ASP A 94 38.33 -0.93 12.79
CA ASP A 94 39.32 -0.43 13.75
C ASP A 94 38.79 0.80 14.50
N LEU A 95 38.19 1.77 13.78
CA LEU A 95 37.59 2.97 14.37
C LEU A 95 36.39 2.64 15.28
N LEU A 96 35.55 1.67 14.88
CA LEU A 96 34.44 1.21 15.69
C LEU A 96 34.92 0.48 16.94
N TYR A 97 35.98 -0.33 16.83
CA TYR A 97 36.61 -0.98 17.97
C TYR A 97 37.11 0.05 18.99
N THR A 98 37.86 1.07 18.54
CA THR A 98 38.33 2.14 19.43
C THR A 98 37.17 2.88 20.10
N ARG A 99 36.12 3.24 19.34
CA ARG A 99 34.93 3.93 19.88
C ARG A 99 34.18 3.09 20.91
N LEU A 100 34.04 1.78 20.68
CA LEU A 100 33.39 0.87 21.64
C LEU A 100 34.23 0.71 22.91
N LEU A 101 35.56 0.64 22.78
CA LEU A 101 36.47 0.50 23.91
C LEU A 101 36.49 1.76 24.78
N ASP A 102 36.45 2.94 24.17
CA ASP A 102 36.28 4.20 24.90
C ASP A 102 34.91 4.27 25.59
N GLY A 103 33.84 3.79 24.95
CA GLY A 103 32.52 3.69 25.56
C GLY A 103 32.46 2.80 26.80
N VAL A 104 33.23 1.71 26.85
CA VAL A 104 33.32 0.84 28.05
C VAL A 104 34.05 1.52 29.19
N ARG A 105 35.07 2.33 28.87
CA ARG A 105 35.81 3.10 29.87
C ARG A 105 34.96 4.20 30.50
N ASP A 106 34.10 4.82 29.70
CA ASP A 106 33.27 5.95 30.15
C ASP A 106 31.98 5.50 30.86
N ASP A 107 31.34 4.40 30.43
CA ASP A 107 30.12 3.88 31.07
C ASP A 107 30.07 2.32 31.06
N PRO A 108 30.73 1.67 32.03
CA PRO A 108 30.82 0.20 32.08
C PRO A 108 29.50 -0.49 32.44
N GLY A 109 28.47 0.25 32.88
CA GLY A 109 27.16 -0.31 33.24
C GLY A 109 26.23 -0.53 32.04
N ASN A 110 26.45 0.21 30.95
CA ASN A 110 25.62 0.17 29.74
C ASN A 110 26.36 -0.42 28.53
N ALA A 111 27.66 -0.67 28.65
CA ALA A 111 28.49 -1.18 27.56
C ALA A 111 28.61 -2.71 27.54
N ALA A 112 28.93 -3.25 26.36
CA ALA A 112 29.19 -4.68 26.21
C ALA A 112 30.50 -5.07 26.95
N PRO A 113 30.56 -6.26 27.56
CA PRO A 113 31.79 -6.79 28.16
C PRO A 113 32.99 -6.73 27.20
N GLU A 114 34.17 -6.37 27.71
CA GLU A 114 35.38 -6.14 26.89
C GLU A 114 35.75 -7.32 25.97
N ASP A 115 35.48 -8.54 26.42
CA ASP A 115 35.69 -9.79 25.68
C ASP A 115 34.81 -9.92 24.42
N GLN A 116 33.68 -9.21 24.36
CA GLN A 116 32.74 -9.26 23.23
C GLN A 116 32.95 -8.14 22.20
N ILE A 117 33.71 -7.08 22.55
CA ILE A 117 33.92 -5.91 21.69
C ILE A 117 34.59 -6.28 20.36
N SER A 118 35.57 -7.19 20.38
CA SER A 118 36.26 -7.66 19.17
C SER A 118 35.31 -8.40 18.23
N GLY A 119 34.31 -9.12 18.76
CA GLY A 119 33.30 -9.81 17.97
C GLY A 119 32.27 -8.84 17.36
N ILE A 120 31.83 -7.87 18.14
CA ILE A 120 30.84 -6.85 17.72
C ILE A 120 31.45 -5.95 16.63
N SER A 121 32.63 -5.38 16.88
CA SER A 121 33.31 -4.48 15.92
C SER A 121 33.66 -5.14 14.60
N SER A 122 33.96 -6.45 14.59
CA SER A 122 34.31 -7.18 13.36
C SER A 122 33.11 -7.66 12.55
N THR A 123 31.98 -7.95 13.21
CA THR A 123 30.78 -8.53 12.58
C THR A 123 29.75 -7.48 12.21
N PHE A 124 29.59 -6.44 13.02
CA PHE A 124 28.52 -5.46 12.86
C PHE A 124 28.65 -4.62 11.57
N PRO A 125 29.83 -4.08 11.21
CA PRO A 125 29.98 -3.32 9.96
C PRO A 125 29.60 -4.08 8.68
N PRO A 126 30.10 -5.30 8.42
CA PRO A 126 29.72 -6.02 7.20
C PRO A 126 28.24 -6.42 7.18
N VAL A 127 27.66 -6.79 8.33
CA VAL A 127 26.23 -7.11 8.41
C VAL A 127 25.37 -5.89 8.07
N MET A 128 25.70 -4.71 8.60
CA MET A 128 24.98 -3.47 8.28
C MET A 128 25.05 -3.13 6.79
N LEU A 129 26.22 -3.29 6.16
CA LEU A 129 26.38 -3.05 4.72
C LEU A 129 25.55 -4.03 3.89
N VAL A 130 25.50 -5.32 4.26
CA VAL A 130 24.63 -6.31 3.60
C VAL A 130 23.16 -5.97 3.81
N LEU A 131 22.76 -5.53 5.00
CA LEU A 131 21.38 -5.15 5.29
C LEU A 131 20.89 -4.01 4.40
N ILE A 132 21.75 -3.03 4.05
CA ILE A 132 21.40 -1.98 3.09
C ILE A 132 20.92 -2.59 1.76
N ALA A 133 21.68 -3.54 1.20
CA ALA A 133 21.29 -4.22 -0.04
C ALA A 133 19.99 -5.04 0.11
N VAL A 134 19.84 -5.74 1.24
CA VAL A 134 18.62 -6.52 1.52
C VAL A 134 17.39 -5.62 1.60
N PHE A 135 17.46 -4.52 2.35
CA PHE A 135 16.36 -3.57 2.46
C PHE A 135 16.00 -2.98 1.10
N LEU A 136 16.98 -2.52 0.32
CA LEU A 136 16.73 -1.99 -1.02
C LEU A 136 16.07 -3.04 -1.94
N ALA A 137 16.55 -4.29 -1.92
CA ALA A 137 15.96 -5.36 -2.73
C ALA A 137 14.50 -5.65 -2.34
N VAL A 138 14.22 -5.76 -1.04
CA VAL A 138 12.87 -6.00 -0.52
C VAL A 138 11.93 -4.83 -0.85
N GLU A 139 12.39 -3.60 -0.64
CA GLU A 139 11.63 -2.38 -0.95
C GLU A 139 11.27 -2.30 -2.44
N TYR A 140 12.23 -2.59 -3.32
CA TYR A 140 12.00 -2.61 -4.76
C TYR A 140 10.92 -3.65 -5.14
N LEU A 141 11.04 -4.87 -4.62
CA LEU A 141 10.06 -5.93 -4.88
C LEU A 141 8.67 -5.53 -4.40
N LEU A 142 8.56 -4.94 -3.20
CA LEU A 142 7.28 -4.48 -2.67
C LEU A 142 6.69 -3.31 -3.49
N LEU A 143 7.52 -2.38 -3.96
CA LEU A 143 7.09 -1.25 -4.78
C LEU A 143 6.55 -1.73 -6.14
N VAL A 144 7.26 -2.64 -6.80
CA VAL A 144 6.83 -3.24 -8.07
C VAL A 144 5.57 -4.09 -7.89
N ASN A 145 5.50 -4.88 -6.82
CA ASN A 145 4.33 -5.71 -6.53
C ASN A 145 3.10 -4.88 -6.17
N THR A 146 3.27 -3.70 -5.59
CA THR A 146 2.18 -2.75 -5.36
C THR A 146 1.52 -2.34 -6.67
N ALA A 147 2.32 -2.02 -7.69
CA ALA A 147 1.83 -1.64 -9.02
C ALA A 147 1.24 -2.85 -9.78
N LYS A 148 1.87 -4.03 -9.70
CA LYS A 148 1.42 -5.24 -10.42
C LYS A 148 0.12 -5.83 -9.87
N HIS A 149 -0.04 -5.89 -8.54
CA HIS A 149 -1.16 -6.58 -7.90
C HIS A 149 -2.27 -5.63 -7.44
N ASN A 150 -2.16 -4.31 -7.68
CA ASN A 150 -3.10 -3.31 -7.20
C ASN A 150 -3.49 -3.55 -5.73
N SER A 151 -2.50 -3.76 -4.85
CA SER A 151 -2.75 -4.19 -3.46
C SER A 151 -2.35 -3.13 -2.44
N ARG A 152 -3.33 -2.65 -1.67
CA ARG A 152 -3.10 -1.71 -0.57
C ARG A 152 -2.30 -2.34 0.59
N GLY A 153 -2.43 -3.64 0.80
CA GLY A 153 -1.66 -4.37 1.80
C GLY A 153 -0.17 -4.34 1.48
N VAL A 154 0.20 -4.64 0.23
CA VAL A 154 1.61 -4.62 -0.22
C VAL A 154 2.20 -3.21 -0.10
N ARG A 155 1.43 -2.16 -0.45
CA ARG A 155 1.85 -0.78 -0.23
C ARG A 155 2.09 -0.47 1.25
N ASN A 156 1.21 -0.92 2.15
CA ASN A 156 1.39 -0.66 3.58
C ASN A 156 2.64 -1.38 4.12
N VAL A 157 2.89 -2.62 3.67
CA VAL A 157 4.12 -3.35 4.01
C VAL A 157 5.35 -2.61 3.47
N TYR A 158 5.31 -2.11 2.23
CA TYR A 158 6.36 -1.24 1.67
C TYR A 158 6.65 -0.04 2.57
N LEU A 159 5.61 0.70 2.97
CA LEU A 159 5.77 1.87 3.85
C LEU A 159 6.38 1.49 5.21
N SER A 160 5.94 0.38 5.82
CA SER A 160 6.53 -0.11 7.07
C SER A 160 8.01 -0.44 6.92
N VAL A 161 8.39 -1.13 5.83
CA VAL A 161 9.80 -1.47 5.57
C VAL A 161 10.63 -0.19 5.34
N VAL A 162 10.13 0.77 4.56
CA VAL A 162 10.82 2.05 4.34
C VAL A 162 11.00 2.82 5.64
N VAL A 163 9.99 2.83 6.53
CA VAL A 163 10.12 3.48 7.84
C VAL A 163 11.21 2.82 8.68
N VAL A 164 11.24 1.49 8.73
CA VAL A 164 12.30 0.74 9.44
C VAL A 164 13.67 1.07 8.84
N HIS A 165 13.80 1.06 7.52
CA HIS A 165 15.05 1.38 6.84
C HIS A 165 15.49 2.84 7.12
N MET A 166 14.55 3.78 7.13
CA MET A 166 14.82 5.18 7.51
C MET A 166 15.31 5.31 8.96
N MET A 167 14.88 4.45 9.88
CA MET A 167 15.44 4.42 11.24
C MET A 167 16.85 3.82 11.28
N CYS A 168 17.16 2.86 10.40
CA CYS A 168 18.48 2.25 10.30
C CYS A 168 19.53 3.17 9.67
N ILE A 169 19.15 4.08 8.76
CA ILE A 169 20.11 4.93 8.04
C ILE A 169 20.91 5.85 8.98
N PRO A 170 20.31 6.63 9.91
CA PRO A 170 21.06 7.47 10.84
C PRO A 170 22.01 6.66 11.72
N ILE A 171 21.56 5.48 12.16
CA ILE A 171 22.36 4.55 12.95
C ILE A 171 23.58 4.08 12.15
N GLY A 172 23.39 3.71 10.88
CA GLY A 172 24.48 3.34 9.98
C GLY A 172 25.45 4.49 9.68
N ILE A 173 24.93 5.72 9.53
CA ILE A 173 25.78 6.91 9.32
C ILE A 173 26.66 7.15 10.56
N ASP A 174 26.08 7.16 11.77
CA ASP A 174 26.84 7.41 13.00
C ASP A 174 27.86 6.29 13.28
N LEU A 175 27.48 5.03 13.10
CA LEU A 175 28.34 3.89 13.43
C LEU A 175 29.41 3.59 12.38
N LEU A 176 29.19 3.91 11.10
CA LEU A 176 30.10 3.51 10.03
C LEU A 176 30.87 4.68 9.42
N PHE A 177 30.31 5.89 9.43
CA PHE A 177 30.80 6.98 8.58
C PHE A 177 31.07 8.29 9.33
N ALA A 178 30.55 8.47 10.55
CA ALA A 178 30.78 9.66 11.37
C ALA A 178 32.14 9.61 12.10
N TYR A 179 33.22 9.47 11.33
CA TYR A 179 34.59 9.49 11.82
C TYR A 179 35.42 10.51 11.04
N ASP A 180 36.30 11.24 11.72
CA ASP A 180 37.14 12.29 11.12
C ASP A 180 38.10 11.77 10.04
N GLY A 181 38.40 10.46 10.05
CA GLY A 181 39.23 9.79 9.04
C GLY A 181 38.49 9.42 7.75
N LEU A 182 37.18 9.61 7.65
CA LEU A 182 36.37 9.25 6.49
C LEU A 182 35.84 10.49 5.76
N SER A 183 35.56 10.33 4.46
CA SER A 183 35.06 11.43 3.64
C SER A 183 33.66 11.88 4.08
N VAL A 184 33.51 13.17 4.41
CA VAL A 184 32.20 13.81 4.72
C VAL A 184 31.17 13.63 3.61
N VAL A 185 31.62 13.45 2.36
CA VAL A 185 30.74 13.23 1.20
C VAL A 185 29.86 11.98 1.39
N ILE A 186 30.37 10.93 2.03
CA ILE A 186 29.59 9.70 2.24
C ILE A 186 28.46 9.90 3.25
N VAL A 187 28.70 10.73 4.26
CA VAL A 187 27.68 11.13 5.25
C VAL A 187 26.57 11.90 4.57
N VAL A 188 26.92 12.87 3.70
CA VAL A 188 25.95 13.64 2.91
C VAL A 188 25.14 12.72 1.98
N LEU A 189 25.79 11.73 1.34
CA LEU A 189 25.09 10.75 0.50
C LEU A 189 24.14 9.86 1.31
N GLY A 190 24.49 9.46 2.53
CA GLY A 190 23.59 8.73 3.43
C GLY A 190 22.34 9.55 3.80
N TRP A 191 22.51 10.84 4.12
CA TRP A 191 21.37 11.73 4.36
C TRP A 191 20.53 11.96 3.10
N ALA A 192 21.17 12.08 1.94
CA ALA A 192 20.47 12.19 0.66
C ALA A 192 19.64 10.93 0.36
N GLN A 193 20.18 9.73 0.62
CA GLN A 193 19.45 8.46 0.52
C GLN A 193 18.19 8.48 1.40
N LEU A 194 18.29 8.92 2.65
CA LEU A 194 17.16 9.02 3.57
C LEU A 194 16.05 9.92 3.02
N VAL A 195 16.42 11.12 2.54
CA VAL A 195 15.46 12.08 1.96
C VAL A 195 14.79 11.50 0.71
N LEU A 196 15.56 10.84 -0.16
CA LEU A 196 15.04 10.24 -1.40
C LEU A 196 14.09 9.07 -1.11
N LEU A 197 14.37 8.24 -0.10
CA LEU A 197 13.45 7.19 0.36
C LEU A 197 12.16 7.79 0.93
N ALA A 198 12.26 8.85 1.74
CA ALA A 198 11.09 9.54 2.26
C ALA A 198 10.22 10.09 1.11
N LEU A 199 10.83 10.73 0.11
CA LEU A 199 10.12 11.22 -1.07
C LEU A 199 9.46 10.09 -1.87
N SER A 200 10.14 8.94 -2.01
CA SER A 200 9.55 7.74 -2.62
C SER A 200 8.29 7.29 -1.87
N ALA A 201 8.38 7.17 -0.54
CA ALA A 201 7.24 6.81 0.30
C ALA A 201 6.09 7.83 0.16
N LEU A 202 6.36 9.12 0.22
CA LEU A 202 5.36 10.18 0.04
C LEU A 202 4.67 10.09 -1.33
N CYS A 203 5.40 9.75 -2.40
CA CYS A 203 4.81 9.56 -3.73
C CYS A 203 3.79 8.42 -3.75
N THR A 204 4.01 7.34 -2.99
CA THR A 204 3.04 6.23 -2.86
C THR A 204 1.81 6.58 -2.01
N LEU A 205 1.87 7.65 -1.23
CA LEU A 205 0.79 8.14 -0.36
C LEU A 205 -0.09 9.21 -1.01
N ARG A 206 0.25 9.67 -2.23
CA ARG A 206 -0.53 10.70 -2.91
C ARG A 206 -1.97 10.26 -3.14
N LYS A 207 -2.88 11.24 -3.15
CA LYS A 207 -4.32 11.04 -3.34
C LYS A 207 -4.63 10.17 -4.57
N GLU A 208 -3.97 10.42 -5.70
CA GLU A 208 -4.12 9.63 -6.93
C GLU A 208 -3.83 8.14 -6.73
N VAL A 209 -2.80 7.80 -5.95
CA VAL A 209 -2.45 6.40 -5.64
C VAL A 209 -3.44 5.81 -4.64
N ASN A 210 -3.88 6.60 -3.66
CA ASN A 210 -4.88 6.16 -2.69
C ASN A 210 -6.21 5.84 -3.36
N ASP A 211 -6.65 6.67 -4.30
CA ASP A 211 -7.93 6.51 -5.00
C ASP A 211 -7.89 5.34 -6.00
N TRP A 212 -6.73 5.08 -6.60
CA TRP A 212 -6.50 3.91 -7.47
C TRP A 212 -6.42 2.57 -6.72
N LEU A 213 -5.94 2.60 -5.47
CA LEU A 213 -5.81 1.40 -4.67
C LEU A 213 -7.15 0.92 -4.10
N PRO A 214 -7.26 -0.39 -3.80
CA PRO A 214 -8.39 -0.95 -3.11
C PRO A 214 -8.88 -0.12 -1.92
N ALA A 215 -10.20 0.09 -1.87
CA ALA A 215 -10.86 0.55 -0.65
C ALA A 215 -10.36 -0.28 0.55
N PRO A 216 -10.11 0.35 1.71
CA PRO A 216 -9.67 -0.38 2.88
C PRO A 216 -10.72 -1.44 3.21
N ASN A 217 -10.28 -2.64 3.59
CA ASN A 217 -11.18 -3.66 4.14
C ASN A 217 -11.79 -3.08 5.42
N LYS A 218 -12.94 -2.41 5.28
CA LYS A 218 -13.76 -2.04 6.42
C LYS A 218 -14.34 -3.35 6.91
N VAL A 219 -13.76 -3.90 7.98
CA VAL A 219 -14.48 -4.87 8.81
C VAL A 219 -15.67 -4.10 9.34
N ARG A 220 -16.83 -4.23 8.68
CA ARG A 220 -18.08 -3.76 9.27
C ARG A 220 -18.23 -4.55 10.57
N PRO A 221 -18.36 -3.90 11.74
CA PRO A 221 -18.73 -4.60 12.95
C PRO A 221 -20.00 -5.38 12.63
N GLY A 222 -19.95 -6.71 12.77
CA GLY A 222 -21.12 -7.54 12.53
C GLY A 222 -22.25 -7.03 13.42
N THR A 223 -23.31 -6.52 12.80
CA THR A 223 -24.61 -6.35 13.44
C THR A 223 -25.17 -7.75 13.72
N GLY A 224 -24.58 -8.44 14.69
CA GLY A 224 -24.92 -9.81 15.08
C GLY A 224 -24.89 -10.02 16.59
N PHE A 225 -24.63 -8.98 17.39
CA PHE A 225 -24.73 -9.02 18.85
C PHE A 225 -25.87 -8.11 19.31
N GLY A 226 -27.10 -8.58 19.11
CA GLY A 226 -28.30 -7.87 19.56
C GLY A 226 -29.55 -8.70 19.35
N ARG A 227 -30.13 -9.15 20.46
CA ARG A 227 -31.39 -9.92 20.63
C ARG A 227 -31.26 -11.45 20.49
N ARG A 228 -30.90 -12.08 21.60
CA ARG A 228 -31.72 -13.17 22.16
C ARG A 228 -32.20 -12.74 23.53
#